data_AF-A0A383RC36-F1
#
_entry.id   AF-A0A383RC36-F1
#
_cell.length_a   1.000
_cell.length_b   1.000
_cell.length_c   1.000
_cell.angle_alpha   90.00
_cell.angle_beta   90.00
_cell.angle_gamma   90.00
#
_symmetry.space_group_name_H-M   'P 1'
#
loop_
_entity.id
_entity.type
_entity.pdbx_description
1 polymer ?
#
loop_
_entity_poly.entity_id
_entity_poly.type
_entity_poly.pdbx_seq_one_letter_code
_entity_poly.pdbx_strand_id
1 'polypeptide(L)'
;MKQDNNVLGVELKKGDVVVAWMSAANLDKAVFADLFTLNIHRPNNKQHLTFGNGPHFCLGAPLARLEANIGLSLFMDHFQRIEPVPGFKLEEI
;
A
#
# COMPACT_ATOMS: atom_id res chain seq x y z
N MET A 1 -21.81 3.42 7.76
CA MET A 1 -22.14 2.37 8.74
C MET A 1 -23.54 1.87 8.46
N LYS A 2 -23.73 0.55 8.36
CA LYS A 2 -25.03 -0.05 7.97
C LYS A 2 -26.00 -0.22 9.15
N GLN A 3 -25.45 -0.41 10.35
CA GLN A 3 -26.17 -0.58 11.61
C GLN A 3 -25.36 0.06 12.74
N ASP A 4 -26.03 0.48 13.81
CA ASP A 4 -25.38 0.98 15.02
C ASP A 4 -24.42 -0.09 15.59
N ASN A 5 -23.23 0.32 16.01
CA ASN A 5 -22.22 -0.55 16.63
C ASN A 5 -21.09 0.27 17.28
N ASN A 6 -20.20 -0.43 17.99
CA ASN A 6 -19.04 0.16 18.67
C ASN A 6 -17.73 -0.62 18.41
N VAL A 7 -17.62 -1.30 17.27
CA VAL A 7 -16.50 -2.23 16.99
C VAL A 7 -15.12 -1.55 16.96
N LEU A 8 -15.07 -0.25 16.65
CA LEU A 8 -13.85 0.56 16.66
C LEU A 8 -13.57 1.20 18.03
N GLY A 9 -14.26 0.77 19.10
CA GLY A 9 -14.13 1.34 20.44
C GLY A 9 -14.84 2.68 20.64
N VAL A 10 -15.61 3.14 19.65
CA VAL A 10 -16.40 4.37 19.67
C VAL A 10 -17.80 4.09 19.14
N GLU A 11 -18.82 4.78 19.65
CA GLU A 11 -20.20 4.66 19.14
C GLU A 11 -20.28 5.16 17.69
N LEU A 12 -20.80 4.31 16.81
CA LEU A 12 -21.05 4.62 15.40
C LEU A 12 -22.53 4.35 15.10
N LYS A 13 -23.19 5.32 14.47
CA LYS A 13 -24.62 5.24 14.13
C LYS A 13 -24.83 4.83 12.68
N LYS A 14 -25.98 4.22 12.41
CA LYS A 14 -26.42 3.93 11.04
C LYS A 14 -26.38 5.22 10.21
N GLY A 15 -25.67 5.18 9.08
CA GLY A 15 -25.47 6.32 8.19
C GLY A 15 -24.08 6.96 8.27
N ASP A 16 -23.34 6.79 9.39
CA ASP A 16 -22.02 7.42 9.54
C ASP A 16 -21.03 6.99 8.45
N VAL A 17 -20.24 7.91 7.93
CA VAL A 17 -19.21 7.58 6.92
C VAL A 17 -17.92 7.18 7.62
N VAL A 18 -17.31 6.08 7.16
CA VAL A 18 -16.00 5.64 7.64
C VAL A 18 -15.02 5.66 6.48
N VAL A 19 -13.86 6.28 6.70
CA VAL A 19 -12.73 6.27 5.78
C VAL A 19 -11.61 5.47 6.44
N ALA A 20 -11.24 4.35 5.84
CA ALA A 20 -10.07 3.58 6.25
C ALA A 20 -8.84 4.07 5.47
N TRP A 21 -7.78 4.46 6.16
CA TRP A 21 -6.55 4.96 5.56
C TRP A 21 -5.53 3.83 5.42
N MET A 22 -5.63 3.03 4.36
CA MET A 22 -4.76 1.86 4.15
C MET A 22 -3.26 2.23 4.14
N SER A 23 -2.89 3.38 3.57
CA SER A 23 -1.51 3.86 3.58
C SER A 23 -0.97 4.07 4.99
N ALA A 24 -1.79 4.59 5.92
CA ALA A 24 -1.43 4.73 7.32
C ALA A 24 -1.35 3.37 8.02
N ALA A 25 -2.29 2.45 7.72
CA ALA A 25 -2.25 1.08 8.25
C ALA A 25 -0.99 0.30 7.81
N ASN A 26 -0.49 0.55 6.59
CA ASN A 26 0.77 -0.01 6.10
C ASN A 26 2.01 0.52 6.84
N LEU A 27 1.84 1.52 7.71
CA LEU A 27 2.86 2.09 8.57
C LEU A 27 2.53 1.83 10.06
N ASP A 28 1.70 0.84 10.38
CA ASP A 28 1.40 0.51 11.77
C ASP A 28 2.54 -0.30 12.41
N LYS A 29 3.11 0.23 13.51
CA LYS A 29 4.18 -0.43 14.30
C LYS A 29 3.74 -1.73 14.98
N ALA A 30 2.43 -1.93 15.18
CA ALA A 30 1.91 -3.18 15.70
C ALA A 30 2.05 -4.33 14.68
N VAL A 31 2.19 -4.01 13.38
CA VAL A 31 2.30 -4.98 12.30
C VAL A 31 3.71 -4.96 11.69
N PHE A 32 4.25 -3.79 11.36
CA PHE A 32 5.51 -3.63 10.64
C PHE A 32 6.58 -3.00 11.54
N ALA A 33 7.70 -3.69 11.72
CA ALA A 33 8.88 -3.09 12.35
C ALA A 33 9.58 -2.11 11.40
N ASP A 34 10.16 -1.04 11.95
CA ASP A 34 10.93 -0.04 11.18
C ASP A 34 10.16 0.52 9.97
N LEU A 35 8.88 0.85 10.22
CA LEU A 35 7.83 1.25 9.25
C LEU A 35 8.19 2.41 8.32
N PHE A 36 9.03 3.36 8.74
CA PHE A 36 9.42 4.50 7.89
C PHE A 36 10.66 4.22 7.02
N THR A 37 11.19 3.00 7.09
CA THR A 37 12.34 2.57 6.30
C THR A 37 11.88 1.63 5.19
N LEU A 38 12.29 1.94 3.96
CA LEU A 38 12.13 1.04 2.82
C LEU A 38 13.06 -0.16 2.99
N ASN A 39 12.48 -1.31 3.33
CA ASN A 39 13.18 -2.57 3.47
C ASN A 39 12.43 -3.67 2.70
N ILE A 40 12.97 -4.08 1.54
CA ILE A 40 12.35 -5.10 0.68
C ILE A 40 12.41 -6.51 1.29
N HIS A 41 13.32 -6.75 2.24
CA HIS A 41 13.53 -8.03 2.91
C HIS A 41 12.68 -8.20 4.17
N ARG A 42 11.86 -7.20 4.55
CA ARG A 42 10.96 -7.33 5.69
C ARG A 42 9.98 -8.50 5.45
N PRO A 43 9.91 -9.50 6.36
CA PRO A 43 9.28 -10.79 6.09
C PRO A 43 7.76 -10.71 5.87
N ASN A 44 7.12 -9.68 6.43
CA ASN A 44 5.67 -9.51 6.39
C ASN A 44 5.19 -8.37 5.46
N ASN A 45 6.05 -7.82 4.59
CA ASN A 45 5.64 -6.76 3.63
C ASN A 45 4.38 -7.13 2.82
N LYS A 46 4.18 -8.43 2.52
CA LYS A 46 3.01 -8.94 1.78
C LYS A 46 1.66 -8.76 2.52
N GLN A 47 1.67 -8.44 3.81
CA GLN A 47 0.46 -8.17 4.60
C GLN A 47 -0.10 -6.75 4.41
N HIS A 48 0.52 -5.93 3.56
CA HIS A 48 0.03 -4.60 3.22
C HIS A 48 -1.44 -4.62 2.72
N LEU A 49 -2.18 -3.56 3.04
CA LEU A 49 -3.60 -3.40 2.71
C LEU A 49 -3.86 -2.57 1.44
N THR A 50 -2.83 -2.31 0.64
CA THR A 50 -2.94 -1.46 -0.58
C THR A 50 -3.96 -2.02 -1.59
N PHE A 51 -4.09 -3.34 -1.67
CA PHE A 51 -5.08 -3.99 -2.53
C PHE A 51 -6.43 -4.23 -1.82
N GLY A 52 -6.65 -3.61 -0.67
CA GLY A 52 -7.82 -3.83 0.18
C GLY A 52 -7.73 -5.14 0.98
N ASN A 53 -8.85 -5.51 1.58
CA ASN A 53 -9.02 -6.73 2.36
C ASN A 53 -10.47 -7.22 2.26
N GLY A 54 -10.69 -8.53 2.41
CA GLY A 54 -12.03 -9.12 2.48
C GLY A 54 -12.74 -9.20 1.11
N PRO A 55 -14.08 -9.09 1.06
CA PRO A 55 -14.89 -9.36 -0.13
C PRO A 55 -14.55 -8.50 -1.36
N HIS A 56 -14.00 -7.30 -1.14
CA HIS A 56 -13.61 -6.37 -2.20
C HIS A 56 -12.08 -6.29 -2.37
N PHE A 57 -11.34 -7.32 -1.95
CA PHE A 57 -9.92 -7.44 -2.27
C PHE A 57 -9.72 -7.33 -3.79
N CYS A 58 -8.71 -6.57 -4.20
CA CYS A 58 -8.50 -6.23 -5.61
C CYS A 58 -8.36 -7.48 -6.49
N LEU A 59 -9.33 -7.65 -7.40
CA LEU A 59 -9.37 -8.75 -8.35
C LEU A 59 -8.14 -8.77 -9.26
N GLY A 60 -7.61 -7.58 -9.60
CA GLY A 60 -6.42 -7.41 -10.44
C GLY A 60 -5.08 -7.56 -9.72
N ALA A 61 -5.06 -7.78 -8.39
CA ALA A 61 -3.81 -7.83 -7.63
C ALA A 61 -2.79 -8.90 -8.12
N PRO A 62 -3.20 -10.08 -8.61
CA PRO A 62 -2.26 -11.03 -9.24
C PRO A 62 -1.64 -10.48 -10.53
N LEU A 63 -2.46 -9.86 -11.39
CA LEU A 63 -2.01 -9.29 -12.66
C LEU A 63 -1.05 -8.11 -12.44
N ALA A 64 -1.42 -7.17 -11.58
CA ALA A 64 -0.57 -6.01 -11.27
C ALA A 64 0.80 -6.42 -10.71
N ARG A 65 0.86 -7.49 -9.90
CA ARG A 65 2.14 -8.04 -9.41
C ARG A 65 2.95 -8.69 -10.52
N LEU A 66 2.30 -9.41 -11.43
CA LEU A 66 2.98 -10.01 -12.58
C LEU A 66 3.58 -8.93 -13.49
N GLU A 67 2.80 -7.91 -13.82
CA GLU A 67 3.23 -6.77 -14.64
C GLU A 67 4.42 -6.05 -14.02
N ALA A 68 4.37 -5.73 -12.72
CA ALA A 68 5.46 -5.09 -12.01
C ALA A 68 6.73 -5.96 -11.98
N ASN A 69 6.59 -7.26 -11.72
CA ASN A 69 7.73 -8.18 -11.72
C ASN A 69 8.40 -8.24 -13.10
N ILE A 70 7.61 -8.41 -14.17
CA ILE A 70 8.14 -8.46 -15.54
C ILE A 70 8.79 -7.13 -15.92
N GLY A 71 8.08 -6.01 -15.71
CA GLY A 71 8.56 -4.68 -16.10
C GLY A 71 9.86 -4.30 -15.40
N LEU A 72 9.95 -4.51 -14.09
CA LEU A 72 11.17 -4.23 -13.34
C LEU A 72 12.32 -5.17 -13.73
N SER A 73 12.05 -6.47 -13.94
CA SER A 73 13.08 -7.43 -14.35
C SER A 73 13.68 -7.07 -15.71
N LEU A 74 12.83 -6.82 -16.71
CA LEU A 74 13.27 -6.42 -18.05
C LEU A 74 14.06 -5.11 -18.03
N PHE A 75 13.64 -4.15 -17.21
CA PHE A 75 14.36 -2.90 -17.06
C PHE A 75 15.78 -3.11 -16.48
N MET A 76 15.90 -3.93 -15.43
CA MET A 76 17.18 -4.24 -14.80
C MET A 76 18.09 -5.10 -15.69
N ASP A 77 17.53 -5.96 -16.53
CA ASP A 77 18.29 -6.75 -17.51
C ASP A 77 18.96 -5.84 -18.55
N HIS A 78 18.31 -4.72 -18.90
CA HIS A 78 18.80 -3.81 -19.94
C HIS A 78 19.65 -2.65 -19.38
N PHE A 79 19.28 -2.10 -18.22
CA PHE A 79 19.94 -0.93 -17.62
C PHE A 79 20.57 -1.24 -16.27
N GLN A 80 21.90 -1.10 -16.19
CA GLN A 80 22.67 -1.37 -14.96
C GLN A 80 22.87 -0.12 -14.07
N ARG A 81 22.54 1.07 -14.57
CA ARG A 81 22.70 2.34 -13.84
C ARG A 81 21.56 3.29 -14.20
N ILE A 82 20.98 3.92 -13.19
CA ILE A 82 20.02 5.01 -13.31
C ILE A 82 20.53 6.20 -12.49
N GLU A 83 20.26 7.40 -12.98
CA GLU A 83 20.60 8.64 -12.28
C GLU A 83 19.41 9.60 -12.35
N PRO A 84 19.14 10.36 -11.27
CA PRO A 84 18.16 11.42 -11.32
C PRO A 84 18.64 12.54 -12.25
N VAL A 85 17.70 13.19 -12.93
CA VAL A 85 18.00 14.41 -13.69
C VAL A 85 18.13 15.57 -12.69
N PRO A 86 19.29 16.25 -12.61
CA PRO A 86 19.45 17.38 -11.71
C PRO A 86 18.46 18.49 -12.03
N GLY A 87 17.86 19.09 -10.99
CA GLY A 87 16.90 20.19 -11.14
C GLY A 87 15.47 19.75 -11.47
N PHE A 88 15.19 18.44 -11.59
CA PHE A 88 13.81 17.96 -11.61
C PHE A 88 13.10 18.30 -10.29
N LYS A 89 11.94 18.96 -10.39
CA LYS A 89 11.10 19.32 -9.25
C LYS A 89 9.74 18.65 -9.39
N LEU A 90 9.35 17.89 -8.38
CA LEU A 90 8.12 17.12 -8.39
C LEU A 90 6.87 18.03 -8.40
N GLU A 91 6.96 19.18 -7.76
CA GLU A 91 5.86 20.13 -7.57
C GLU A 91 5.56 21.00 -8.81
N GLU A 92 6.43 20.97 -9.83
CA GLU A 92 6.30 21.81 -11.04
C GLU A 92 5.70 21.03 -12.24
N ILE A 93 5.15 19.83 -12.00
CA ILE A 93 4.46 18.99 -12.98
C ILE A 93 2.94 19.16 -12.90
#